data_AF-A0A6M5UEK7-F1
#
_entry.id   AF-A0A6M5UEK7-F1
#
_cell.length_a   1.000
_cell.length_b   1.000
_cell.length_c   1.000
_cell.angle_alpha   90.00
_cell.angle_beta   90.00
_cell.angle_gamma   90.00
#
_symmetry.space_group_name_H-M   'P 1'
#
loop_
_entity.id
_entity.type
_entity.pdbx_description
1 polymer ?
#
loop_
_entity_poly.entity_id
_entity_poly.type
_entity_poly.pdbx_seq_one_letter_code
_entity_poly.pdbx_strand_id
1 'polypeptide(L)'
;MTSTAVPRVPGAAPASPTAPSAGEPAAAPGTGRLPLPRPRGPLTAALLGALVSGPPGDDAAERLRPVGDAVGPALDEAAGRVLRDDDVQLALAVLYELHYRGVDGVDDAWEWEPALLALRARLEAPFETAVRERAGRPACAETDAAGVARRLFELAAADDGPSLSRYVARRADAEQARELLALKSLYQLKEADPHTWAVPRLAGTPKAALVEIQADEYGGGRPGRMHAELFARTMRGVGLDDTYGRYVDAVPAVVLAAVNTMSLFGLHRRLRGAIVGHLAAFEMTSSVPSRLYGNGFRRLGHDADTTWYFDEHVEADAVHEQIAARDLAGRLVEQEPALRDDVLLGAAACLAVEGDVAAHALERWQAGESALRAPLDPVVASPSPEGPAEDGDRRRA
;
A
#
# COMPACT_ATOMS: atom_id res chain seq x y z
N MET A 1 17.10 46.82 -26.04
CA MET A 1 17.12 47.97 -25.12
C MET A 1 15.94 47.77 -24.18
N THR A 2 16.06 47.56 -22.88
CA THR A 2 17.15 47.73 -21.91
C THR A 2 16.83 46.79 -20.76
N SER A 3 17.83 45.99 -20.39
CA SER A 3 17.86 45.21 -19.17
C SER A 3 17.92 46.15 -17.97
N THR A 4 17.12 45.90 -16.94
CA THR A 4 17.27 46.56 -15.63
C THR A 4 17.42 45.46 -14.59
N ALA A 5 18.67 45.23 -14.20
CA ALA A 5 19.08 44.34 -13.14
C ALA A 5 18.80 44.97 -11.77
N VAL A 6 18.30 44.16 -10.83
CA VAL A 6 18.16 44.49 -9.40
C VAL A 6 19.41 43.96 -8.66
N PRO A 7 20.02 44.70 -7.73
CA PRO A 7 21.26 44.28 -7.08
C PRO A 7 21.00 43.22 -6.00
N ARG A 8 21.79 42.14 -6.01
CA ARG A 8 21.84 41.12 -4.94
C ARG A 8 22.69 41.62 -3.77
N VAL A 9 22.12 41.52 -2.56
CA VAL A 9 22.81 41.65 -1.26
C VAL A 9 23.47 40.29 -0.93
N PRO A 10 24.72 40.24 -0.40
CA PRO A 10 25.34 38.98 -0.03
C PRO A 10 24.83 38.50 1.35
N GLY A 11 24.03 37.44 1.35
CA GLY A 11 23.62 36.72 2.55
C GLY A 11 24.62 35.62 2.91
N ALA A 12 24.97 35.53 4.20
CA ALA A 12 25.90 34.59 4.77
C ALA A 12 25.51 33.11 4.51
N ALA A 13 26.52 32.28 4.26
CA ALA A 13 26.37 30.84 4.06
C ALA A 13 25.94 30.13 5.35
N PRO A 14 24.92 29.24 5.32
CA PRO A 14 24.65 28.36 6.45
C PRO A 14 25.65 27.20 6.45
N ALA A 15 26.13 26.85 7.65
CA ALA A 15 27.03 25.73 7.90
C ALA A 15 26.36 24.40 7.49
N SER A 16 27.09 23.59 6.73
CA SER A 16 26.68 22.24 6.33
C SER A 16 26.62 21.31 7.54
N PRO A 17 25.53 20.54 7.74
CA PRO A 17 25.57 19.43 8.69
C PRO A 17 26.40 18.29 8.07
N THR A 18 27.29 17.73 8.90
CA THR A 18 28.14 16.58 8.61
C THR A 18 27.31 15.38 8.16
N ALA A 19 27.65 14.80 7.00
CA ALA A 19 27.05 13.59 6.46
C ALA A 19 27.27 12.38 7.40
N PRO A 20 26.29 11.48 7.56
CA PRO A 20 26.51 10.22 8.26
C PRO A 20 27.43 9.31 7.45
N SER A 21 28.23 8.52 8.17
CA SER A 21 29.16 7.50 7.66
C SER A 21 28.48 6.56 6.67
N ALA A 22 29.13 6.30 5.53
CA ALA A 22 28.72 5.29 4.57
C ALA A 22 28.61 3.92 5.26
N GLY A 23 27.38 3.41 5.40
CA GLY A 23 27.12 2.03 5.79
C GLY A 23 27.52 1.05 4.70
N GLU A 24 27.73 -0.20 5.09
CA GLU A 24 28.07 -1.33 4.21
C GLU A 24 27.19 -1.39 2.95
N PRO A 25 27.74 -1.91 1.83
CA PRO A 25 26.97 -2.07 0.60
C PRO A 25 25.77 -2.97 0.87
N ALA A 26 24.57 -2.44 0.62
CA ALA A 26 23.32 -3.19 0.67
C ALA A 26 23.48 -4.50 -0.10
N ALA A 27 23.03 -5.61 0.49
CA ALA A 27 22.89 -6.88 -0.21
C ALA A 27 22.19 -6.64 -1.55
N ALA A 28 22.65 -7.31 -2.61
CA ALA A 28 22.05 -7.19 -3.93
C ALA A 28 20.53 -7.30 -3.78
N PRO A 29 19.75 -6.27 -4.19
CA PRO A 29 18.31 -6.33 -4.03
C PRO A 29 17.84 -7.61 -4.70
N GLY A 30 16.99 -8.37 -4.02
CA GLY A 30 16.29 -9.48 -4.66
C GLY A 30 15.66 -9.02 -5.97
N THR A 31 15.16 -9.95 -6.77
CA THR A 31 14.54 -9.69 -8.10
C THR A 31 13.49 -8.57 -8.08
N GLY A 32 13.02 -8.15 -6.89
CA GLY A 32 12.02 -7.13 -6.66
C GLY A 32 10.63 -7.66 -6.92
N ARG A 33 10.51 -8.93 -7.33
CA ARG A 33 9.26 -9.60 -7.69
C ARG A 33 8.57 -10.11 -6.44
N LEU A 34 7.28 -10.38 -6.57
CA LEU A 34 6.53 -11.09 -5.54
C LEU A 34 7.01 -12.55 -5.48
N PRO A 35 7.40 -13.07 -4.31
CA PRO A 35 7.69 -14.48 -4.15
C PRO A 35 6.48 -15.33 -4.55
N LEU A 36 6.70 -16.48 -5.18
CA LEU A 36 5.63 -17.40 -5.56
C LEU A 36 4.83 -17.82 -4.30
N PRO A 37 3.56 -17.42 -4.15
CA PRO A 37 2.81 -17.68 -2.93
C PRO A 37 2.39 -19.14 -2.84
N ARG A 38 2.07 -19.61 -1.64
CA ARG A 38 1.43 -20.92 -1.45
C ARG A 38 -0.04 -20.84 -1.87
N PRO A 39 -0.55 -21.82 -2.64
CA PRO A 39 -1.97 -21.90 -2.96
C PRO A 39 -2.84 -21.86 -1.70
N ARG A 40 -3.94 -21.11 -1.76
CA ARG A 40 -4.96 -21.02 -0.70
C ARG A 40 -6.23 -21.80 -1.02
N GLY A 41 -6.30 -22.42 -2.19
CA GLY A 41 -7.37 -23.31 -2.60
C GLY A 41 -7.19 -23.82 -4.04
N PRO A 42 -8.20 -24.49 -4.61
CA PRO A 42 -8.13 -25.07 -5.95
C PRO A 42 -7.86 -24.04 -7.06
N LEU A 43 -8.39 -22.82 -6.94
CA LEU A 43 -8.21 -21.78 -7.96
C LEU A 43 -6.76 -21.32 -8.02
N THR A 44 -6.17 -20.95 -6.88
CA THR A 44 -4.75 -20.55 -6.82
C THR A 44 -3.81 -21.71 -7.11
N ALA A 45 -4.15 -22.94 -6.75
CA ALA A 45 -3.34 -24.11 -7.10
C ALA A 45 -3.26 -24.30 -8.62
N ALA A 46 -4.41 -24.22 -9.31
CA ALA A 46 -4.46 -24.31 -10.76
C ALA A 46 -3.75 -23.12 -11.44
N LEU A 47 -4.01 -21.90 -10.96
CA LEU A 47 -3.42 -20.68 -11.52
C LEU A 47 -1.90 -20.70 -11.42
N LEU A 48 -1.35 -20.93 -10.23
CA LEU A 48 0.09 -20.94 -10.01
C LEU A 48 0.76 -22.08 -10.79
N GLY A 49 0.14 -23.26 -10.85
CA GLY A 49 0.63 -24.38 -11.66
C GLY A 49 0.73 -24.04 -13.15
N ALA A 50 -0.26 -23.34 -13.70
CA ALA A 50 -0.25 -22.90 -15.10
C ALA A 50 0.86 -21.86 -15.37
N LEU A 51 0.99 -20.86 -14.49
CA LEU A 51 1.94 -19.75 -14.66
C LEU A 51 3.42 -20.18 -14.59
N VAL A 52 3.76 -21.13 -13.71
CA VAL A 52 5.16 -21.60 -13.55
C VAL A 52 5.55 -22.71 -14.53
N SER A 53 4.63 -23.15 -15.39
CA SER A 53 4.90 -24.19 -16.40
C SER A 53 5.72 -23.70 -17.59
N GLY A 54 6.15 -22.43 -17.58
CA GLY A 54 6.91 -21.78 -18.66
C GLY A 54 6.13 -20.63 -19.32
N PRO A 55 6.75 -19.94 -20.29
CA PRO A 55 6.14 -18.80 -21.00
C PRO A 55 4.82 -19.19 -21.67
N PRO A 56 3.87 -18.26 -21.85
CA PRO A 56 2.69 -18.51 -22.68
C PRO A 56 3.13 -18.81 -24.12
N GLY A 57 2.47 -19.79 -24.73
CA GLY A 57 2.66 -20.19 -26.13
C GLY A 57 1.33 -20.59 -26.76
N ASP A 58 1.35 -21.25 -27.91
CA ASP A 58 0.14 -21.67 -28.64
C ASP A 58 -0.80 -22.57 -27.78
N ASP A 59 -0.26 -23.20 -26.73
CA ASP A 59 -0.96 -24.07 -25.78
C ASP A 59 -1.46 -23.35 -24.51
N ALA A 60 -1.25 -22.03 -24.38
CA ALA A 60 -1.57 -21.29 -23.15
C ALA A 60 -3.04 -21.44 -22.74
N ALA A 61 -3.96 -21.37 -23.69
CA ALA A 61 -5.39 -21.57 -23.44
C ALA A 61 -5.71 -22.99 -22.92
N GLU A 62 -5.00 -24.01 -23.39
CA GLU A 62 -5.16 -25.39 -22.90
C GLU A 62 -4.61 -25.52 -21.48
N ARG A 63 -3.41 -24.95 -21.21
CA ARG A 63 -2.81 -24.89 -19.87
C ARG A 63 -3.68 -24.15 -18.86
N LEU A 64 -4.45 -23.16 -19.30
CA LEU A 64 -5.37 -22.40 -18.47
C LEU A 64 -6.76 -23.04 -18.28
N ARG A 65 -7.07 -24.14 -18.97
CA ARG A 65 -8.37 -24.84 -18.82
C ARG A 65 -8.68 -25.22 -17.36
N PRO A 66 -7.75 -25.81 -16.58
CA PRO A 66 -8.00 -26.12 -15.17
C PRO A 66 -8.29 -24.88 -14.32
N VAL A 67 -7.68 -23.73 -14.65
CA VAL A 67 -7.99 -22.44 -13.99
C VAL A 67 -9.42 -22.03 -14.32
N GLY A 68 -9.79 -22.09 -15.60
CA GLY A 68 -11.14 -21.78 -16.06
C GLY A 68 -12.24 -22.63 -15.42
N ASP A 69 -11.96 -23.93 -15.21
CA ASP A 69 -12.82 -24.89 -14.54
C ASP A 69 -12.95 -24.60 -13.03
N ALA A 70 -11.90 -24.08 -12.40
CA ALA A 70 -11.88 -23.74 -10.97
C ALA A 70 -12.58 -22.40 -10.64
N VAL A 71 -12.64 -21.45 -11.58
CA VAL A 71 -13.22 -20.11 -11.32
C VAL A 71 -14.69 -20.18 -10.88
N GLY A 72 -15.52 -20.99 -11.53
CA GLY A 72 -16.95 -21.10 -11.18
C GLY A 72 -17.17 -21.58 -9.74
N PRO A 73 -16.68 -22.78 -9.39
CA PRO A 73 -16.76 -23.30 -8.03
C PRO A 73 -16.19 -22.37 -6.96
N ALA A 74 -15.05 -21.72 -7.23
CA ALA A 74 -14.44 -20.78 -6.28
C ALA A 74 -15.34 -19.56 -6.03
N LEU A 75 -15.99 -19.02 -7.08
CA LEU A 75 -16.92 -17.89 -6.93
C LEU A 75 -18.23 -18.30 -6.23
N ASP A 76 -18.73 -19.51 -6.49
CA ASP A 76 -19.91 -20.05 -5.80
C ASP A 76 -19.63 -20.23 -4.29
N GLU A 77 -18.45 -20.76 -3.94
CA GLU A 77 -18.02 -20.92 -2.55
C GLU A 77 -17.78 -19.56 -1.86
N ALA A 78 -17.27 -18.57 -2.60
CA ALA A 78 -17.03 -17.21 -2.12
C ALA A 78 -18.28 -16.31 -2.14
N ALA A 79 -19.46 -16.82 -2.55
CA ALA A 79 -20.67 -16.03 -2.70
C ALA A 79 -21.01 -15.26 -1.41
N GLY A 80 -21.21 -13.93 -1.54
CA GLY A 80 -21.47 -13.03 -0.41
C GLY A 80 -20.27 -12.71 0.48
N ARG A 81 -19.10 -13.31 0.21
CA ARG A 81 -17.88 -13.14 1.00
C ARG A 81 -16.61 -12.99 0.14
N VAL A 82 -16.75 -12.57 -1.12
CA VAL A 82 -15.64 -12.42 -2.09
C VAL A 82 -14.48 -11.60 -1.54
N LEU A 83 -14.74 -10.51 -0.80
CA LEU A 83 -13.70 -9.67 -0.18
C LEU A 83 -12.92 -10.36 0.95
N ARG A 84 -13.45 -11.46 1.50
CA ARG A 84 -12.87 -12.23 2.60
C ARG A 84 -12.47 -13.64 2.17
N ASP A 85 -12.61 -14.00 0.89
CA ASP A 85 -12.24 -15.31 0.40
C ASP A 85 -10.75 -15.36 0.04
N ASP A 86 -10.01 -16.23 0.72
CA ASP A 86 -8.57 -16.34 0.58
C ASP A 86 -8.09 -16.81 -0.79
N ASP A 87 -8.81 -17.73 -1.43
CA ASP A 87 -8.41 -18.30 -2.71
C ASP A 87 -8.65 -17.28 -3.83
N VAL A 88 -9.84 -16.65 -3.85
CA VAL A 88 -10.16 -15.60 -4.83
C VAL A 88 -9.26 -14.38 -4.67
N GLN A 89 -9.04 -13.90 -3.43
CA GLN A 89 -8.22 -12.70 -3.21
C GLN A 89 -6.75 -12.92 -3.54
N LEU A 90 -6.19 -14.10 -3.26
CA LEU A 90 -4.81 -14.41 -3.66
C LEU A 90 -4.69 -14.58 -5.18
N ALA A 91 -5.67 -15.19 -5.85
CA ALA A 91 -5.68 -15.30 -7.30
C ALA A 91 -5.66 -13.90 -7.96
N LEU A 92 -6.51 -12.98 -7.49
CA LEU A 92 -6.51 -11.60 -7.97
C LEU A 92 -5.18 -10.88 -7.68
N ALA A 93 -4.60 -11.05 -6.49
CA ALA A 93 -3.32 -10.44 -6.14
C ALA A 93 -2.19 -10.87 -7.08
N VAL A 94 -2.10 -12.18 -7.38
CA VAL A 94 -1.14 -12.73 -8.34
C VAL A 94 -1.37 -12.16 -9.74
N LEU A 95 -2.62 -12.14 -10.21
CA LEU A 95 -2.98 -11.62 -11.54
C LEU A 95 -2.70 -10.13 -11.69
N TYR A 96 -2.89 -9.33 -10.64
CA TYR A 96 -2.54 -7.92 -10.65
C TYR A 96 -1.03 -7.69 -10.59
N GLU A 97 -0.29 -8.53 -9.87
CA GLU A 97 1.16 -8.40 -9.73
C GLU A 97 1.92 -8.55 -11.04
N LEU A 98 1.36 -9.29 -12.01
CA LEU A 98 1.91 -9.38 -13.37
C LEU A 98 2.04 -8.03 -14.08
N HIS A 99 1.28 -7.01 -13.67
CA HIS A 99 1.38 -5.66 -14.20
C HIS A 99 2.33 -4.75 -13.39
N TYR A 100 2.90 -5.23 -12.29
CA TYR A 100 3.86 -4.48 -11.48
C TYR A 100 5.26 -5.07 -11.65
N ARG A 101 5.77 -5.77 -10.63
CA ARG A 101 7.11 -6.35 -10.63
C ARG A 101 7.10 -7.82 -11.08
N GLY A 102 5.92 -8.41 -11.30
CA GLY A 102 5.77 -9.81 -11.65
C GLY A 102 5.92 -10.74 -10.44
N VAL A 103 5.86 -12.05 -10.72
CA VAL A 103 5.97 -13.11 -9.70
C VAL A 103 7.21 -13.96 -9.99
N ASP A 104 7.93 -14.36 -8.95
CA ASP A 104 9.10 -15.23 -9.08
C ASP A 104 8.73 -16.55 -9.79
N GLY A 105 9.52 -16.91 -10.81
CA GLY A 105 9.29 -18.11 -11.61
C GLY A 105 8.16 -18.01 -12.65
N VAL A 106 7.55 -16.83 -12.82
CA VAL A 106 6.54 -16.57 -13.85
C VAL A 106 7.14 -15.68 -14.95
N ASP A 107 6.95 -16.07 -16.20
CA ASP A 107 7.43 -15.33 -17.37
C ASP A 107 6.60 -14.04 -17.60
N ASP A 108 7.27 -12.94 -17.95
CA ASP A 108 6.62 -11.62 -18.12
C ASP A 108 5.61 -11.60 -19.28
N ALA A 109 5.73 -12.49 -20.27
CA ALA A 109 4.77 -12.55 -21.37
C ALA A 109 3.34 -12.94 -20.90
N TRP A 110 3.19 -13.52 -19.71
CA TRP A 110 1.86 -13.77 -19.12
C TRP A 110 1.08 -12.48 -18.83
N GLU A 111 1.74 -11.32 -18.66
CA GLU A 111 1.09 -10.03 -18.39
C GLU A 111 -0.05 -9.73 -19.40
N TRP A 112 0.19 -10.04 -20.68
CA TRP A 112 -0.73 -9.71 -21.77
C TRP A 112 -1.33 -10.93 -22.46
N GLU A 113 -1.20 -12.13 -21.88
CA GLU A 113 -1.77 -13.35 -22.46
C GLU A 113 -3.32 -13.31 -22.46
N PRO A 114 -3.98 -13.30 -23.64
CA PRO A 114 -5.41 -13.03 -23.73
C PRO A 114 -6.30 -13.99 -22.94
N ALA A 115 -5.95 -15.28 -22.89
CA ALA A 115 -6.73 -16.26 -22.14
C ALA A 115 -6.67 -16.01 -20.62
N LEU A 116 -5.53 -15.53 -20.11
CA LEU A 116 -5.37 -15.18 -18.70
C LEU A 116 -6.16 -13.91 -18.35
N LEU A 117 -6.12 -12.90 -19.22
CA LEU A 117 -6.90 -11.67 -19.06
C LEU A 117 -8.42 -11.95 -19.04
N ALA A 118 -8.89 -12.87 -19.88
CA ALA A 118 -10.29 -13.30 -19.87
C ALA A 118 -10.69 -13.98 -18.55
N LEU A 119 -9.79 -14.76 -17.94
CA LEU A 119 -10.00 -15.35 -16.61
C LEU A 119 -10.01 -14.27 -15.51
N ARG A 120 -9.07 -13.31 -15.55
CA ARG A 120 -9.05 -12.19 -14.60
C ARG A 120 -10.36 -11.42 -14.64
N ALA A 121 -10.88 -11.11 -15.82
CA ALA A 121 -12.15 -10.39 -15.98
C ALA A 121 -13.34 -11.12 -15.31
N ARG A 122 -13.35 -12.46 -15.30
CA ARG A 122 -14.37 -13.26 -14.61
C ARG A 122 -14.30 -13.12 -13.09
N LEU A 123 -13.11 -12.95 -12.52
CA LEU A 123 -12.91 -12.73 -11.08
C LEU A 123 -13.14 -11.26 -10.69
N GLU A 124 -12.74 -10.32 -11.55
CA GLU A 124 -12.92 -8.89 -11.32
C GLU A 124 -14.39 -8.48 -11.23
N ALA A 125 -15.29 -9.06 -12.03
CA ALA A 125 -16.70 -8.68 -12.04
C ALA A 125 -17.42 -8.84 -10.67
N PRO A 126 -17.38 -10.02 -10.00
CA PRO A 126 -17.94 -10.16 -8.66
C PRO A 126 -17.13 -9.39 -7.61
N PHE A 127 -15.80 -9.27 -7.77
CA PHE A 127 -14.97 -8.47 -6.86
C PHE A 127 -15.35 -6.99 -6.88
N GLU A 128 -15.45 -6.37 -8.05
CA GLU A 128 -15.88 -4.97 -8.19
C GLU A 128 -17.29 -4.76 -7.64
N THR A 129 -18.19 -5.71 -7.87
CA THR A 129 -19.55 -5.68 -7.32
C THR A 129 -19.49 -5.63 -5.80
N ALA A 130 -18.70 -6.51 -5.18
CA ALA A 130 -18.54 -6.55 -3.73
C ALA A 130 -17.86 -5.27 -3.18
N VAL A 131 -16.87 -4.70 -3.87
CA VAL A 131 -16.25 -3.42 -3.49
C VAL A 131 -17.28 -2.29 -3.53
N ARG A 132 -18.09 -2.20 -4.60
CA ARG A 132 -19.15 -1.19 -4.75
C ARG A 132 -20.24 -1.33 -3.69
N GLU A 133 -20.66 -2.55 -3.39
CA GLU A 133 -21.61 -2.83 -2.31
C GLU A 133 -21.06 -2.41 -0.95
N ARG A 134 -19.80 -2.76 -0.67
CA ARG A 134 -19.12 -2.46 0.59
C ARG A 134 -18.87 -0.96 0.79
N ALA A 135 -18.56 -0.23 -0.28
CA ALA A 135 -18.39 1.23 -0.30
C ALA A 135 -19.72 1.99 -0.21
N GLY A 136 -20.84 1.35 -0.57
CA GLY A 136 -22.12 2.00 -0.70
C GLY A 136 -22.16 3.01 -1.86
N ARG A 137 -23.06 3.99 -1.75
CA ARG A 137 -23.29 5.00 -2.78
C ARG A 137 -23.32 6.40 -2.17
N PRO A 138 -22.16 6.98 -1.83
CA PRO A 138 -22.09 8.35 -1.34
C PRO A 138 -22.68 9.32 -2.37
N ALA A 139 -23.58 10.20 -1.93
CA ALA A 139 -24.17 11.24 -2.76
C ALA A 139 -23.37 12.55 -2.67
N CYS A 140 -23.36 13.30 -3.77
CA CYS A 140 -22.92 14.70 -3.85
C CYS A 140 -23.71 15.36 -4.96
N ALA A 141 -24.28 16.54 -4.71
CA ALA A 141 -25.01 17.29 -5.73
C ALA A 141 -24.05 18.13 -6.59
N GLU A 142 -22.98 18.58 -5.97
CA GLU A 142 -22.00 19.50 -6.50
C GLU A 142 -21.07 18.83 -7.51
N THR A 143 -20.62 19.63 -8.48
CA THR A 143 -19.65 19.21 -9.51
C THR A 143 -18.52 20.23 -9.66
N ASP A 144 -18.52 21.30 -8.87
CA ASP A 144 -17.39 22.21 -8.74
C ASP A 144 -16.36 21.64 -7.74
N ALA A 145 -15.11 22.08 -7.88
CA ALA A 145 -14.01 21.55 -7.09
C ALA A 145 -14.19 21.73 -5.58
N ALA A 146 -14.80 22.84 -5.15
CA ALA A 146 -14.99 23.13 -3.73
C ALA A 146 -16.07 22.23 -3.11
N GLY A 147 -17.19 22.02 -3.81
CA GLY A 147 -18.27 21.14 -3.37
C GLY A 147 -17.83 19.68 -3.25
N VAL A 148 -17.09 19.18 -4.26
CA VAL A 148 -16.54 17.82 -4.25
C VAL A 148 -15.53 17.64 -3.13
N ALA A 149 -14.56 18.57 -2.99
CA ALA A 149 -13.57 18.51 -1.92
C ALA A 149 -14.24 18.50 -0.53
N ARG A 150 -15.21 19.40 -0.30
CA ARG A 150 -15.99 19.41 0.95
C ARG A 150 -16.62 18.06 1.22
N ARG A 151 -17.24 17.44 0.22
CA ARG A 151 -17.87 16.13 0.39
C ARG A 151 -16.86 15.03 0.73
N LEU A 152 -15.67 15.06 0.13
CA LEU A 152 -14.59 14.13 0.48
C LEU A 152 -14.15 14.30 1.94
N PHE A 153 -14.01 15.54 2.43
CA PHE A 153 -13.69 15.80 3.85
C PHE A 153 -14.78 15.30 4.79
N GLU A 154 -16.05 15.49 4.42
CA GLU A 154 -17.17 14.93 5.19
C GLU A 154 -17.13 13.40 5.25
N LEU A 155 -16.79 12.73 4.14
CA LEU A 155 -16.65 11.27 4.12
C LEU A 155 -15.51 10.80 5.02
N ALA A 156 -14.33 11.41 4.92
CA ALA A 156 -13.18 11.07 5.76
C ALA A 156 -13.43 11.35 7.24
N ALA A 157 -14.13 12.45 7.57
CA ALA A 157 -14.44 12.81 8.95
C ALA A 157 -15.56 11.95 9.56
N ALA A 158 -16.48 11.44 8.72
CA ALA A 158 -17.56 10.56 9.15
C ALA A 158 -17.13 9.10 9.31
N ASP A 159 -15.89 8.74 8.95
CA ASP A 159 -15.35 7.41 9.19
C ASP A 159 -15.27 7.15 10.70
N ASP A 160 -16.24 6.37 11.19
CA ASP A 160 -16.38 5.93 12.58
C ASP A 160 -15.70 4.57 12.81
N GLY A 161 -14.90 4.11 11.84
CA GLY A 161 -14.17 2.86 11.87
C GLY A 161 -13.31 2.68 13.14
N PRO A 162 -13.07 1.43 13.57
CA PRO A 162 -12.19 1.13 14.69
C PRO A 162 -10.82 1.77 14.50
N SER A 163 -10.41 2.61 15.44
CA SER A 163 -9.15 3.35 15.32
C SER A 163 -7.95 2.47 15.67
N LEU A 164 -7.49 1.68 14.69
CA LEU A 164 -6.28 0.86 14.75
C LEU A 164 -5.07 1.68 15.21
N SER A 165 -4.91 2.88 14.65
CA SER A 165 -3.83 3.79 15.01
C SER A 165 -3.88 4.25 16.48
N ARG A 166 -5.07 4.53 17.05
CA ARG A 166 -5.19 4.81 18.50
C ARG A 166 -4.87 3.60 19.37
N TYR A 167 -5.26 2.40 18.94
CA TYR A 167 -4.89 1.17 19.65
C TYR A 167 -3.38 0.99 19.65
N VAL A 168 -2.72 1.12 18.50
CA VAL A 168 -1.26 1.04 18.39
C VAL A 168 -0.57 2.11 19.23
N ALA A 169 -1.09 3.34 19.20
CA ALA A 169 -0.58 4.47 19.99
C ALA A 169 -0.75 4.32 21.51
N ARG A 170 -1.57 3.38 22.02
CA ARG A 170 -1.84 3.27 23.46
C ARG A 170 -1.64 1.88 24.07
N ARG A 171 -1.83 0.81 23.29
CA ARG A 171 -2.02 -0.55 23.81
C ARG A 171 -1.21 -1.63 23.11
N ALA A 172 -0.91 -1.47 21.82
CA ALA A 172 -0.23 -2.53 21.10
C ALA A 172 1.10 -2.92 21.75
N ASP A 173 1.39 -4.21 21.80
CA ASP A 173 2.69 -4.73 22.18
C ASP A 173 3.64 -4.79 20.96
N ALA A 174 4.86 -5.29 21.19
CA ALA A 174 5.89 -5.39 20.15
C ALA A 174 5.53 -6.41 19.05
N GLU A 175 4.79 -7.46 19.37
CA GLU A 175 4.35 -8.46 18.39
C GLU A 175 3.28 -7.85 17.48
N GLN A 176 2.28 -7.19 18.05
CA GLN A 176 1.23 -6.51 17.30
C GLN A 176 1.77 -5.35 16.44
N ALA A 177 2.80 -4.64 16.91
CA ALA A 177 3.49 -3.63 16.09
C ALA A 177 4.22 -4.26 14.88
N ARG A 178 4.84 -5.43 15.05
CA ARG A 178 5.42 -6.20 13.93
C ARG A 178 4.34 -6.70 12.98
N GLU A 179 3.23 -7.23 13.49
CA GLU A 179 2.11 -7.68 12.67
C GLU A 179 1.50 -6.53 11.85
N LEU A 180 1.36 -5.33 12.43
CA LEU A 180 0.90 -4.14 11.71
C LEU A 180 1.74 -3.88 10.45
N LEU A 181 3.06 -3.95 10.57
CA LEU A 181 3.96 -3.73 9.43
C LEU A 181 3.87 -4.85 8.41
N ALA A 182 3.79 -6.11 8.86
CA ALA A 182 3.59 -7.24 7.96
C ALA A 182 2.27 -7.13 7.17
N LEU A 183 1.16 -6.75 7.84
CA LEU A 183 -0.15 -6.50 7.20
C LEU A 183 -0.09 -5.40 6.14
N LYS A 184 0.72 -4.35 6.37
CA LYS A 184 0.85 -3.21 5.44
C LYS A 184 1.89 -3.42 4.34
N SER A 185 2.80 -4.38 4.51
CA SER A 185 4.00 -4.55 3.67
C SER A 185 3.71 -4.75 2.18
N LEU A 186 2.63 -5.43 1.81
CA LEU A 186 2.33 -5.69 0.39
C LEU A 186 2.04 -4.42 -0.41
N TYR A 187 1.43 -3.42 0.22
CA TYR A 187 1.23 -2.13 -0.43
C TYR A 187 2.40 -1.19 -0.14
N GLN A 188 2.83 -1.05 1.12
CA GLN A 188 3.81 -0.02 1.46
C GLN A 188 5.20 -0.25 0.87
N LEU A 189 5.62 -1.49 0.59
CA LEU A 189 6.88 -1.75 -0.13
C LEU A 189 6.81 -1.45 -1.64
N LYS A 190 5.65 -1.00 -2.12
CA LYS A 190 5.41 -0.45 -3.47
C LYS A 190 4.49 0.78 -3.43
N GLU A 191 4.55 1.54 -2.35
CA GLU A 191 3.69 2.69 -2.12
C GLU A 191 3.66 3.61 -3.35
N ALA A 192 2.47 4.13 -3.66
CA ALA A 192 2.15 4.96 -4.82
C ALA A 192 2.06 4.24 -6.19
N ASP A 193 2.62 3.05 -6.38
CA ASP A 193 2.63 2.35 -7.69
C ASP A 193 1.21 2.17 -8.30
N PRO A 194 0.18 1.72 -7.56
CA PRO A 194 -1.18 1.58 -8.11
C PRO A 194 -1.80 2.90 -8.58
N HIS A 195 -1.51 4.01 -7.90
CA HIS A 195 -2.05 5.33 -8.23
C HIS A 195 -1.35 5.93 -9.45
N THR A 196 -0.08 5.58 -9.71
CA THR A 196 0.68 6.03 -10.89
C THR A 196 -0.01 5.64 -12.22
N TRP A 197 -0.78 4.55 -12.26
CA TRP A 197 -1.56 4.18 -13.44
C TRP A 197 -2.58 5.25 -13.90
N ALA A 198 -2.96 6.16 -13.01
CA ALA A 198 -3.85 7.27 -13.33
C ALA A 198 -3.15 8.39 -14.14
N VAL A 199 -1.83 8.59 -13.98
CA VAL A 199 -1.05 9.65 -14.64
C VAL A 199 -1.27 9.71 -16.17
N PRO A 200 -1.19 8.60 -16.94
CA PRO A 200 -1.42 8.66 -18.39
C PRO A 200 -2.88 8.93 -18.78
N ARG A 201 -3.82 8.87 -17.83
CA ARG A 201 -5.28 8.94 -18.09
C ARG A 201 -5.89 10.30 -17.77
N LEU A 202 -5.14 11.17 -17.10
CA LEU A 202 -5.54 12.52 -16.71
C LEU A 202 -4.86 13.57 -17.59
N ALA A 203 -5.40 14.78 -17.60
CA ALA A 203 -4.83 15.96 -18.25
C ALA A 203 -5.06 17.22 -17.38
N GLY A 204 -4.36 18.32 -17.68
CA GLY A 204 -4.54 19.59 -17.00
C GLY A 204 -4.19 19.58 -15.50
N THR A 205 -4.87 20.42 -14.72
CA THR A 205 -4.62 20.60 -13.27
C THR A 205 -4.65 19.29 -12.48
N PRO A 206 -5.63 18.37 -12.65
CA PRO A 206 -5.63 17.09 -11.94
C PRO A 206 -4.38 16.25 -12.21
N LYS A 207 -3.88 16.25 -13.46
CA LYS A 207 -2.65 15.53 -13.78
C LYS A 207 -1.44 16.15 -13.07
N ALA A 208 -1.35 17.47 -13.05
CA ALA A 208 -0.25 18.16 -12.39
C ALA A 208 -0.25 17.86 -10.87
N ALA A 209 -1.43 17.93 -10.23
CA ALA A 209 -1.61 17.60 -8.82
C ALA A 209 -1.24 16.14 -8.51
N LEU A 210 -1.67 15.19 -9.35
CA LEU A 210 -1.28 13.79 -9.20
C LEU A 210 0.24 13.62 -9.32
N VAL A 211 0.88 14.23 -10.32
CA VAL A 211 2.34 14.12 -10.48
C VAL A 211 3.09 14.74 -9.30
N GLU A 212 2.59 15.84 -8.73
CA GLU A 212 3.16 16.46 -7.53
C GLU A 212 3.12 15.51 -6.34
N ILE A 213 1.96 14.92 -6.03
CA ILE A 213 1.81 13.92 -4.96
C ILE A 213 2.75 12.73 -5.21
N GLN A 214 2.66 12.10 -6.40
CA GLN A 214 3.47 10.91 -6.71
C GLN A 214 4.98 11.21 -6.68
N ALA A 215 5.41 12.42 -7.06
CA ALA A 215 6.83 12.78 -7.01
C ALA A 215 7.34 12.80 -5.57
N ASP A 216 6.54 13.26 -4.61
CA ASP A 216 6.89 13.24 -3.19
C ASP A 216 6.92 11.81 -2.63
N GLU A 217 5.89 11.00 -2.94
CA GLU A 217 5.85 9.58 -2.57
C GLU A 217 7.07 8.78 -3.08
N TYR A 218 7.55 9.13 -4.28
CA TYR A 218 8.78 8.61 -4.87
C TYR A 218 10.06 9.35 -4.40
N GLY A 219 10.01 10.05 -3.28
CA GLY A 219 11.15 10.70 -2.61
C GLY A 219 11.78 11.84 -3.43
N GLY A 220 11.02 12.46 -4.34
CA GLY A 220 11.52 13.43 -5.31
C GLY A 220 12.56 12.85 -6.26
N GLY A 221 12.53 11.54 -6.50
CA GLY A 221 13.52 10.81 -7.31
C GLY A 221 14.87 10.61 -6.61
N ARG A 222 14.94 10.77 -5.28
CA ARG A 222 16.16 10.53 -4.49
C ARG A 222 16.12 9.13 -3.88
N PRO A 223 17.07 8.23 -4.24
CA PRO A 223 17.19 6.94 -3.59
C PRO A 223 17.38 7.08 -2.07
N GLY A 224 16.76 6.17 -1.32
CA GLY A 224 16.67 6.21 0.13
C GLY A 224 15.59 7.14 0.70
N ARG A 225 14.85 7.90 -0.13
CA ARG A 225 13.77 8.81 0.31
C ARG A 225 12.39 8.39 -0.18
N MET A 226 12.27 7.35 -0.99
CA MET A 226 10.95 6.85 -1.40
C MET A 226 10.23 6.34 -0.15
N HIS A 227 8.92 6.59 -0.03
CA HIS A 227 8.15 6.16 1.12
C HIS A 227 8.21 4.65 1.33
N ALA A 228 8.26 3.87 0.24
CA ALA A 228 8.51 2.43 0.29
C ALA A 228 9.85 2.04 0.94
N GLU A 229 10.93 2.80 0.69
CA GLU A 229 12.24 2.57 1.31
C GLU A 229 12.26 3.02 2.77
N LEU A 230 11.51 4.06 3.12
CA LEU A 230 11.33 4.48 4.51
C LEU A 230 10.54 3.43 5.29
N PHE A 231 9.48 2.85 4.71
CA PHE A 231 8.74 1.75 5.31
C PHE A 231 9.61 0.51 5.50
N ALA A 232 10.45 0.19 4.51
CA ALA A 232 11.45 -0.88 4.62
C ALA A 232 12.41 -0.67 5.79
N ARG A 233 12.85 0.57 6.06
CA ARG A 233 13.66 0.89 7.26
C ARG A 233 12.90 0.62 8.54
N THR A 234 11.64 1.03 8.63
CA THR A 234 10.78 0.75 9.79
C THR A 234 10.65 -0.76 10.03
N MET A 235 10.49 -1.57 8.98
CA MET A 235 10.46 -3.03 9.07
C MET A 235 11.77 -3.60 9.64
N ARG A 236 12.93 -3.17 9.13
CA ARG A 236 14.23 -3.61 9.65
C ARG A 236 14.44 -3.18 11.11
N GLY A 237 14.00 -1.97 11.48
CA GLY A 237 14.08 -1.44 12.84
C GLY A 237 13.28 -2.24 13.88
N VAL A 238 12.31 -3.04 13.45
CA VAL A 238 11.60 -4.00 14.32
C VAL A 238 12.00 -5.45 14.10
N GLY A 239 13.05 -5.71 13.31
CA GLY A 239 13.55 -7.06 13.00
C GLY A 239 12.67 -7.86 12.03
N LEU A 240 11.99 -7.19 11.09
CA LEU A 240 11.29 -7.83 9.97
C LEU A 240 12.18 -7.83 8.72
N ASP A 241 11.87 -8.75 7.81
CA ASP A 241 12.46 -8.86 6.48
C ASP A 241 11.69 -7.93 5.54
N ASP A 242 12.37 -6.92 5.01
CA ASP A 242 11.79 -5.89 4.15
C ASP A 242 11.77 -6.26 2.66
N THR A 243 12.08 -7.51 2.31
CA THR A 243 11.96 -8.00 0.94
C THR A 243 10.51 -7.87 0.46
N TYR A 244 10.32 -7.23 -0.69
CA TYR A 244 9.00 -7.05 -1.29
C TYR A 244 8.26 -8.40 -1.41
N GLY A 245 7.00 -8.44 -0.96
CA GLY A 245 6.18 -9.64 -1.04
C GLY A 245 6.48 -10.74 -0.01
N ARG A 246 7.49 -10.57 0.87
CA ARG A 246 7.92 -11.59 1.84
C ARG A 246 6.79 -12.19 2.68
N TYR A 247 5.79 -11.38 3.00
CA TYR A 247 4.67 -11.71 3.87
C TYR A 247 3.37 -12.04 3.11
N VAL A 248 3.42 -12.27 1.79
CA VAL A 248 2.23 -12.57 0.98
C VAL A 248 1.45 -13.79 1.49
N ASP A 249 2.14 -14.81 2.02
CA ASP A 249 1.49 -15.98 2.61
C ASP A 249 0.91 -15.72 4.02
N ALA A 250 1.41 -14.71 4.71
CA ALA A 250 1.02 -14.40 6.09
C ALA A 250 -0.21 -13.49 6.16
N VAL A 251 -0.42 -12.60 5.19
CA VAL A 251 -1.52 -11.64 5.25
C VAL A 251 -2.89 -12.27 4.97
N PRO A 252 -3.96 -11.86 5.68
CA PRO A 252 -5.32 -12.37 5.47
C PRO A 252 -5.94 -11.82 4.18
N ALA A 253 -7.04 -12.44 3.72
CA ALA A 253 -7.79 -12.03 2.53
C ALA A 253 -8.20 -10.55 2.52
N VAL A 254 -8.54 -9.97 3.68
CA VAL A 254 -8.93 -8.55 3.79
C VAL A 254 -7.82 -7.58 3.38
N VAL A 255 -6.56 -7.93 3.65
CA VAL A 255 -5.39 -7.14 3.19
C VAL A 255 -5.26 -7.25 1.69
N LEU A 256 -5.37 -8.46 1.14
CA LEU A 256 -5.32 -8.68 -0.31
C LEU A 256 -6.45 -7.91 -1.01
N ALA A 257 -7.66 -7.88 -0.44
CA ALA A 257 -8.79 -7.12 -0.98
C ALA A 257 -8.53 -5.61 -1.03
N ALA A 258 -7.87 -5.03 -0.02
CA ALA A 258 -7.47 -3.63 -0.04
C ALA A 258 -6.47 -3.34 -1.18
N VAL A 259 -5.42 -4.14 -1.31
CA VAL A 259 -4.41 -4.01 -2.38
C VAL A 259 -5.02 -4.23 -3.78
N ASN A 260 -5.90 -5.23 -3.90
CA ASN A 260 -6.59 -5.57 -5.13
C ASN A 260 -7.55 -4.45 -5.56
N THR A 261 -8.15 -3.73 -4.61
CA THR A 261 -9.05 -2.59 -4.90
C THR A 261 -8.28 -1.46 -5.58
N MET A 262 -7.10 -1.11 -5.08
CA MET A 262 -6.21 -0.13 -5.70
C MET A 262 -5.84 -0.55 -7.12
N SER A 263 -5.47 -1.82 -7.32
CA SER A 263 -5.07 -2.35 -8.63
C SER A 263 -6.23 -2.42 -9.63
N LEU A 264 -7.44 -2.79 -9.18
CA LEU A 264 -8.66 -2.74 -9.99
C LEU A 264 -8.89 -1.32 -10.52
N PHE A 265 -8.89 -0.33 -9.64
CA PHE A 265 -9.11 1.06 -10.05
C PHE A 265 -7.96 1.60 -10.91
N GLY A 266 -6.72 1.28 -10.53
CA GLY A 266 -5.50 1.68 -11.21
C GLY A 266 -5.41 1.12 -12.63
N LEU A 267 -5.72 -0.15 -12.87
CA LEU A 267 -5.55 -0.77 -14.19
C LEU A 267 -6.71 -0.51 -15.15
N HIS A 268 -7.92 -0.20 -14.67
CA HIS A 268 -9.08 0.02 -15.54
C HIS A 268 -9.34 1.50 -15.84
N ARG A 269 -9.15 1.94 -17.09
CA ARG A 269 -9.34 3.35 -17.49
C ARG A 269 -10.74 3.89 -17.15
N ARG A 270 -11.77 3.03 -17.22
CA ARG A 270 -13.14 3.41 -16.86
C ARG A 270 -13.28 3.79 -15.37
N LEU A 271 -12.39 3.30 -14.51
CA LEU A 271 -12.34 3.55 -13.07
C LEU A 271 -11.34 4.65 -12.69
N ARG A 272 -10.92 5.51 -13.64
CA ARG A 272 -9.96 6.59 -13.36
C ARG A 272 -10.47 7.60 -12.32
N GLY A 273 -11.78 7.81 -12.22
CA GLY A 273 -12.36 8.61 -11.14
C GLY A 273 -12.19 7.92 -9.79
N ALA A 274 -12.41 6.60 -9.74
CA ALA A 274 -12.28 5.81 -8.51
C ALA A 274 -10.86 5.75 -7.96
N ILE A 275 -9.83 5.59 -8.80
CA ILE A 275 -8.44 5.63 -8.29
C ILE A 275 -8.06 7.02 -7.76
N VAL A 276 -8.58 8.09 -8.37
CA VAL A 276 -8.37 9.47 -7.90
C VAL A 276 -9.07 9.72 -6.57
N GLY A 277 -10.32 9.30 -6.45
CA GLY A 277 -11.05 9.37 -5.19
C GLY A 277 -10.41 8.54 -4.08
N HIS A 278 -9.93 7.35 -4.43
CA HIS A 278 -9.18 6.49 -3.51
C HIS A 278 -7.92 7.19 -3.01
N LEU A 279 -7.11 7.77 -3.90
CA LEU A 279 -5.92 8.53 -3.49
C LEU A 279 -6.30 9.69 -2.58
N ALA A 280 -7.33 10.47 -2.94
CA ALA A 280 -7.78 11.58 -2.11
C ALA A 280 -8.15 11.15 -0.69
N ALA A 281 -8.94 10.09 -0.53
CA ALA A 281 -9.26 9.57 0.80
C ALA A 281 -8.01 9.05 1.54
N PHE A 282 -7.10 8.38 0.84
CA PHE A 282 -5.86 7.86 1.40
C PHE A 282 -4.98 8.99 1.96
N GLU A 283 -4.75 10.04 1.18
CA GLU A 283 -3.99 11.23 1.59
C GLU A 283 -4.66 11.96 2.77
N MET A 284 -5.98 12.15 2.70
CA MET A 284 -6.73 12.84 3.76
C MET A 284 -6.77 12.06 5.08
N THR A 285 -6.45 10.77 5.07
CA THR A 285 -6.46 9.91 6.26
C THR A 285 -5.09 9.37 6.62
N SER A 286 -4.00 9.86 6.02
CA SER A 286 -2.65 9.34 6.26
C SER A 286 -2.05 9.86 7.57
N SER A 287 -2.20 11.15 7.85
CA SER A 287 -1.26 11.83 8.74
C SER A 287 -1.59 11.70 10.23
N VAL A 288 -2.86 11.81 10.62
CA VAL A 288 -3.27 11.56 12.01
C VAL A 288 -2.95 10.11 12.41
N PRO A 289 -3.28 9.09 11.59
CA PRO A 289 -2.82 7.72 11.83
C PRO A 289 -1.30 7.58 11.88
N SER A 290 -0.53 8.16 10.96
CA SER A 290 0.93 8.09 10.97
C SER A 290 1.53 8.65 12.25
N ARG A 291 1.09 9.84 12.70
CA ARG A 291 1.51 10.39 14.00
C ARG A 291 1.24 9.43 15.16
N LEU A 292 0.07 8.79 15.17
CA LEU A 292 -0.33 7.84 16.21
C LEU A 292 0.49 6.55 16.14
N TYR A 293 0.78 6.03 14.95
CA TYR A 293 1.69 4.91 14.77
C TYR A 293 3.09 5.27 15.28
N GLY A 294 3.68 6.38 14.83
CA GLY A 294 5.00 6.84 15.32
C GLY A 294 5.05 6.94 16.85
N ASN A 295 4.02 7.49 17.49
CA ASN A 295 3.92 7.53 18.96
C ASN A 295 3.85 6.13 19.60
N GLY A 296 3.16 5.19 18.96
CA GLY A 296 3.11 3.79 19.39
C GLY A 296 4.48 3.12 19.34
N PHE A 297 5.21 3.29 18.25
CA PHE A 297 6.56 2.74 18.08
C PHE A 297 7.56 3.36 19.07
N ARG A 298 7.50 4.67 19.31
CA ARG A 298 8.31 5.32 20.37
C ARG A 298 7.99 4.80 21.76
N ARG A 299 6.71 4.57 22.09
CA ARG A 299 6.30 3.97 23.37
C ARG A 299 6.94 2.59 23.56
N LEU A 300 7.07 1.83 22.47
CA LEU A 300 7.68 0.50 22.46
C LEU A 300 9.22 0.53 22.46
N GLY A 301 9.85 1.72 22.49
CA GLY A 301 11.30 1.88 22.62
C GLY A 301 12.06 1.95 21.29
N HIS A 302 11.37 2.12 20.16
CA HIS A 302 12.02 2.28 18.85
C HIS A 302 12.58 3.69 18.66
N ASP A 303 13.66 3.77 17.88
CA ASP A 303 14.41 5.00 17.62
C ASP A 303 13.82 5.84 16.48
N ALA A 304 14.44 7.00 16.23
CA ALA A 304 13.99 7.94 15.20
C ALA A 304 14.12 7.38 13.78
N ASP A 305 15.11 6.51 13.52
CA ASP A 305 15.26 5.89 12.19
C ASP A 305 14.11 4.91 11.93
N THR A 306 13.71 4.13 12.94
CA THR A 306 12.55 3.24 12.85
C THR A 306 11.24 4.01 12.65
N THR A 307 11.07 5.17 13.29
CA THR A 307 9.82 5.94 13.17
C THR A 307 9.77 6.91 11.99
N TRP A 308 10.86 7.07 11.24
CA TRP A 308 10.97 8.12 10.24
C TRP A 308 9.89 8.04 9.15
N TYR A 309 9.53 6.84 8.69
CA TYR A 309 8.40 6.66 7.76
C TYR A 309 7.13 7.37 8.22
N PHE A 310 6.78 7.21 9.50
CA PHE A 310 5.57 7.83 10.06
C PHE A 310 5.71 9.34 10.22
N ASP A 311 6.93 9.82 10.49
CA ASP A 311 7.20 11.24 10.68
C ASP A 311 7.18 12.00 9.35
N GLU A 312 7.72 11.41 8.28
CA GLU A 312 7.67 11.98 6.91
C GLU A 312 6.20 12.21 6.49
N HIS A 313 5.32 11.23 6.75
CA HIS A 313 3.89 11.34 6.46
C HIS A 313 3.16 12.40 7.31
N VAL A 314 3.72 12.83 8.44
CA VAL A 314 3.17 13.93 9.25
C VAL A 314 3.69 15.29 8.77
N GLU A 315 4.87 15.35 8.16
CA GLU A 315 5.42 16.60 7.61
C GLU A 315 4.74 16.97 6.29
N ALA A 316 4.32 16.00 5.48
CA ALA A 316 3.57 16.19 4.23
C ALA A 316 2.08 16.62 4.43
N ASP A 317 1.59 16.53 5.67
CA ASP A 317 0.18 16.44 6.10
C ASP A 317 -0.77 17.53 5.54
N ALA A 318 -0.46 18.81 5.74
CA ALA A 318 -1.42 19.86 5.40
C ALA A 318 -1.50 20.17 3.89
N VAL A 319 -0.48 19.81 3.12
CA VAL A 319 -0.39 20.18 1.70
C VAL A 319 -1.01 19.09 0.84
N HIS A 320 -0.67 17.82 1.09
CA HIS A 320 -1.16 16.71 0.28
C HIS A 320 -2.67 16.51 0.42
N GLU A 321 -3.25 16.61 1.61
CA GLU A 321 -4.72 16.47 1.77
C GLU A 321 -5.48 17.53 0.94
N GLN A 322 -4.94 18.75 0.84
CA GLN A 322 -5.58 19.86 0.15
C GLN A 322 -5.43 19.70 -1.36
N ILE A 323 -4.23 19.34 -1.83
CA ILE A 323 -3.95 19.05 -3.23
C ILE A 323 -4.81 17.87 -3.70
N ALA A 324 -4.86 16.78 -2.94
CA ALA A 324 -5.58 15.57 -3.31
C ALA A 324 -7.09 15.81 -3.39
N ALA A 325 -7.68 16.49 -2.39
CA ALA A 325 -9.11 16.76 -2.37
C ALA A 325 -9.54 17.84 -3.39
N ARG A 326 -8.80 18.95 -3.48
CA ARG A 326 -9.20 20.12 -4.29
C ARG A 326 -8.61 20.07 -5.69
N ASP A 327 -7.29 20.05 -5.80
CA ASP A 327 -6.59 20.24 -7.07
C ASP A 327 -6.53 18.98 -7.94
N LEU A 328 -6.63 17.81 -7.31
CA LEU A 328 -6.76 16.53 -7.97
C LEU A 328 -8.23 16.14 -8.14
N ALA A 329 -8.91 15.71 -7.06
CA ALA A 329 -10.25 15.13 -7.16
C ALA A 329 -11.31 16.17 -7.54
N GLY A 330 -11.33 17.32 -6.85
CA GLY A 330 -12.26 18.40 -7.12
C GLY A 330 -12.13 18.94 -8.55
N ARG A 331 -10.92 19.26 -9.00
CA ARG A 331 -10.68 19.74 -10.37
C ARG A 331 -10.95 18.66 -11.42
N LEU A 332 -10.75 17.37 -11.12
CA LEU A 332 -11.11 16.31 -12.05
C LEU A 332 -12.62 16.31 -12.32
N VAL A 333 -13.44 16.43 -11.27
CA VAL A 333 -14.89 16.49 -11.43
C VAL A 333 -15.32 17.79 -12.10
N GLU A 334 -14.68 18.91 -11.79
CA GLU A 334 -14.98 20.19 -12.47
C GLU A 334 -14.69 20.12 -13.98
N GLN A 335 -13.61 19.44 -14.37
CA GLN A 335 -13.27 19.19 -15.78
C GLN A 335 -14.15 18.12 -16.43
N GLU A 336 -14.49 17.07 -15.70
CA GLU A 336 -15.27 15.91 -16.17
C GLU A 336 -16.39 15.56 -15.17
N PRO A 337 -17.52 16.30 -15.16
CA PRO A 337 -18.57 16.14 -14.14
C PRO A 337 -19.17 14.73 -14.04
N ALA A 338 -19.12 13.95 -15.12
CA ALA A 338 -19.57 12.56 -15.15
C ALA A 338 -18.74 11.62 -14.25
N LEU A 339 -17.53 12.01 -13.83
CA LEU A 339 -16.66 11.21 -12.95
C LEU A 339 -16.96 11.41 -11.46
N ARG A 340 -17.88 12.32 -11.08
CA ARG A 340 -18.19 12.62 -9.67
C ARG A 340 -18.48 11.36 -8.86
N ASP A 341 -19.38 10.52 -9.35
CA ASP A 341 -19.83 9.35 -8.60
C ASP A 341 -18.72 8.29 -8.49
N ASP A 342 -17.85 8.18 -9.49
CA ASP A 342 -16.66 7.32 -9.43
C ASP A 342 -15.63 7.85 -8.43
N VAL A 343 -15.40 9.15 -8.36
CA VAL A 343 -14.52 9.78 -7.36
C VAL A 343 -15.02 9.50 -5.94
N LEU A 344 -16.31 9.70 -5.68
CA LEU A 344 -16.87 9.43 -4.34
C LEU A 344 -16.86 7.94 -4.01
N LEU A 345 -17.13 7.08 -5.00
CA LEU A 345 -17.02 5.63 -4.86
C LEU A 345 -15.59 5.23 -4.47
N GLY A 346 -14.59 5.78 -5.15
CA GLY A 346 -13.18 5.50 -4.86
C GLY A 346 -12.79 5.84 -3.43
N ALA A 347 -13.21 7.04 -2.99
CA ALA A 347 -12.99 7.50 -1.62
C ALA A 347 -13.67 6.59 -0.59
N ALA A 348 -14.96 6.29 -0.80
CA ALA A 348 -15.70 5.41 0.09
C ALA A 348 -15.16 3.97 0.11
N ALA A 349 -14.71 3.46 -1.04
CA ALA A 349 -14.09 2.14 -1.14
C ALA A 349 -12.78 2.08 -0.35
N CYS A 350 -11.92 3.10 -0.48
CA CYS A 350 -10.68 3.22 0.31
C CYS A 350 -10.96 3.12 1.81
N LEU A 351 -11.86 3.97 2.33
CA LEU A 351 -12.23 3.98 3.75
C LEU A 351 -12.81 2.63 4.18
N ALA A 352 -13.67 2.03 3.36
CA ALA A 352 -14.34 0.79 3.69
C ALA A 352 -13.39 -0.42 3.76
N VAL A 353 -12.48 -0.58 2.79
CA VAL A 353 -11.56 -1.73 2.76
C VAL A 353 -10.44 -1.58 3.80
N GLU A 354 -9.92 -0.37 4.03
CA GLU A 354 -8.96 -0.12 5.12
C GLU A 354 -9.63 -0.30 6.50
N GLY A 355 -10.89 0.11 6.64
CA GLY A 355 -11.69 -0.15 7.82
C GLY A 355 -11.88 -1.65 8.10
N ASP A 356 -12.06 -2.47 7.06
CA ASP A 356 -12.15 -3.93 7.21
C ASP A 356 -10.83 -4.56 7.67
N VAL A 357 -9.68 -4.05 7.18
CA VAL A 357 -8.35 -4.47 7.67
C VAL A 357 -8.15 -4.08 9.13
N ALA A 358 -8.53 -2.86 9.50
CA ALA A 358 -8.44 -2.36 10.88
C ALA A 358 -9.32 -3.17 11.84
N ALA A 359 -10.57 -3.45 11.45
CA ALA A 359 -11.48 -4.28 12.23
C ALA A 359 -10.92 -5.69 12.44
N HIS A 360 -10.45 -6.35 11.38
CA HIS A 360 -9.82 -7.66 11.46
C HIS A 360 -8.65 -7.66 12.45
N ALA A 361 -7.69 -6.74 12.31
CA ALA A 361 -6.52 -6.71 13.18
C ALA A 361 -6.92 -6.53 14.66
N LEU A 362 -7.83 -5.60 14.94
CA LEU A 362 -8.27 -5.32 16.30
C LEU A 362 -9.06 -6.46 16.93
N GLU A 363 -9.95 -7.12 16.17
CA GLU A 363 -10.70 -8.27 16.65
C GLU A 363 -9.78 -9.41 17.07
N ARG A 364 -8.78 -9.73 16.24
CA ARG A 364 -7.79 -10.79 16.51
C ARG A 364 -6.94 -10.45 17.73
N TRP A 365 -6.38 -9.25 17.78
CA TRP A 365 -5.54 -8.80 18.90
C TRP A 365 -6.29 -8.74 20.23
N GLN A 366 -7.57 -8.33 20.22
CA GLN A 366 -8.40 -8.32 21.42
C GLN A 366 -8.77 -9.72 21.91
N ALA A 367 -8.83 -10.70 21.00
CA ALA A 367 -8.97 -12.11 21.34
C ALA A 367 -7.65 -12.76 21.81
N GLY A 368 -6.52 -12.04 21.77
CA GLY A 368 -5.20 -12.60 22.07
C GLY A 368 -4.66 -13.50 20.95
N GLU A 369 -5.13 -13.28 19.73
CA GLU A 369 -4.78 -14.07 18.54
C GLU A 369 -4.01 -13.21 17.53
N SER A 370 -3.16 -13.84 16.72
CA SER A 370 -2.48 -13.17 15.61
C SER A 370 -3.48 -12.64 14.58
N ALA A 371 -3.22 -11.44 14.06
CA ALA A 371 -3.94 -10.87 12.93
C ALA A 371 -3.47 -11.45 11.58
N LEU A 372 -2.33 -12.15 11.57
CA LEU A 372 -1.81 -12.88 10.41
C LEU A 372 -2.39 -14.30 10.35
N ARG A 373 -2.33 -14.91 9.16
CA ARG A 373 -2.68 -16.32 8.93
C ARG A 373 -1.68 -17.28 9.58
N ALA A 374 -0.42 -16.87 9.60
CA ALA A 374 0.67 -17.56 10.27
C ALA A 374 1.38 -16.54 11.17
N PRO A 375 1.52 -16.83 12.47
CA PRO A 375 2.27 -15.97 13.38
C PRO A 375 3.69 -15.73 12.87
N LEU A 376 4.23 -14.55 13.16
CA LEU A 376 5.63 -14.25 12.86
C LEU A 376 6.55 -15.09 13.74
N ASP A 377 7.72 -15.43 13.21
CA ASP A 377 8.76 -16.02 14.05
C ASP A 377 9.13 -15.04 15.19
N PRO A 378 9.40 -15.56 16.40
CA PRO A 378 9.87 -14.74 17.50
C PRO A 378 11.15 -14.01 17.09
N VAL A 379 11.31 -12.77 17.55
CA VAL A 379 12.59 -12.07 17.39
C VAL A 379 13.63 -12.88 18.17
N VAL A 380 14.60 -13.46 17.45
CA VAL A 380 15.80 -13.98 18.10
C VAL A 380 16.55 -12.76 18.62
N ALA A 381 16.49 -12.55 19.94
CA ALA A 381 17.29 -11.51 20.57
C ALA A 381 18.75 -11.73 20.17
N SER A 382 19.32 -10.78 19.42
CA SER A 382 20.76 -10.78 19.20
C SER A 382 21.42 -10.69 20.59
N PRO A 383 22.45 -11.51 20.90
CA PRO A 383 23.14 -11.38 22.16
C PRO A 383 23.67 -9.95 22.26
N SER A 384 23.29 -9.25 23.33
CA SER A 384 23.85 -7.93 23.65
C SER A 384 25.37 -8.02 23.56
N PRO A 385 26.05 -7.04 22.93
CA PRO A 385 27.50 -7.03 22.94
C PRO A 385 27.94 -7.03 24.40
N GLU A 386 28.62 -8.10 24.82
CA GLU A 386 29.20 -8.19 26.15
C GLU A 386 30.03 -6.92 26.36
N GLY A 387 29.65 -6.12 27.36
CA GLY A 387 30.44 -4.97 27.77
C GLY A 387 31.87 -5.43 28.08
N PRO A 388 32.88 -4.59 27.83
CA PRO A 388 34.27 -4.97 28.03
C PRO A 388 34.45 -5.47 29.47
N ALA A 389 35.00 -6.69 29.58
CA ALA A 389 35.33 -7.31 30.86
C ALA A 389 36.14 -6.33 31.71
N GLU A 390 35.65 -6.04 32.92
CA GLU A 390 36.39 -5.28 33.92
C GLU A 390 37.71 -6.01 34.21
N ASP A 391 38.80 -5.41 33.76
CA ASP A 391 40.15 -5.80 34.13
C ASP A 391 40.34 -5.46 35.61
N GLY A 392 40.29 -6.49 36.46
CA GLY A 392 40.49 -6.35 37.89
C GLY A 392 41.94 -5.98 38.20
N ASP A 393 42.21 -4.69 38.40
CA ASP A 393 43.48 -4.20 38.96
C ASP A 393 43.62 -4.67 40.43
N ARG A 394 44.37 -5.76 40.59
CA ARG A 394 44.93 -6.20 41.87
C ARG A 394 46.03 -5.22 42.29
N ARG A 395 45.69 -4.25 43.14
CA ARG A 395 46.71 -3.55 43.95
C ARG A 395 46.90 -4.25 45.30
N ARG A 396 48.00 -5.00 45.40
CA ARG A 396 48.74 -5.22 46.65
C ARG A 396 50.05 -4.43 46.56
N ALA A 397 50.18 -3.42 47.42
CA ALA A 397 51.38 -2.93 48.12
C ALA A 397 51.17 -1.46 48.49
#